data_AF-A0A2D8AJS4-F1
#
_entry.id   AF-A0A2D8AJS4-F1
#
_cell.length_a   1.000
_cell.length_b   1.000
_cell.length_c   1.000
_cell.angle_alpha   90.00
_cell.angle_beta   90.00
_cell.angle_gamma   90.00
#
_symmetry.space_group_name_H-M   'P 1'
#
loop_
_entity.id
_entity.type
_entity.pdbx_description
1 polymer ?
#
loop_
_entity_poly.entity_id
_entity_poly.type
_entity_poly.pdbx_seq_one_letter_code
_entity_poly.pdbx_strand_id
1 'polypeptide(L)'
;MKHSATIIAALTWLVSALLAGYIFSRLPLADFLTAIASLQLTDWTVWIGLNVIVLVLLATRWRILTHALDLGISMLQILGVRQAGALISFVTPGPQFGGEPLQVVWLWRRYRVPGPTA
;
A
#
# COMPACT_ATOMS: atom_id res chain seq x y z
N MET A 1 29.29 8.68 -17.46
CA MET A 1 28.67 7.90 -16.36
C MET A 1 27.14 7.73 -16.49
N LYS A 2 26.35 8.76 -16.84
CA LYS A 2 24.87 8.64 -16.99
C LYS A 2 24.40 7.60 -18.02
N HIS A 3 25.08 7.49 -19.18
CA HIS A 3 24.71 6.52 -20.20
C HIS A 3 24.89 5.05 -19.76
N SER A 4 25.96 4.76 -19.01
CA SER A 4 26.20 3.42 -18.47
C SER A 4 25.13 3.01 -17.46
N ALA A 5 24.68 3.93 -16.59
CA ALA A 5 23.60 3.66 -15.64
C ALA A 5 22.26 3.37 -16.34
N THR A 6 21.97 4.07 -17.44
CA THR A 6 20.72 3.86 -18.20
C THR A 6 20.73 2.52 -18.93
N ILE A 7 21.89 2.12 -19.49
CA ILE A 7 22.06 0.83 -20.17
C ILE A 7 21.93 -0.33 -19.17
N ILE A 8 22.56 -0.21 -17.99
CA ILE A 8 22.43 -1.22 -16.93
C ILE A 8 20.97 -1.34 -16.49
N ALA A 9 20.29 -0.23 -16.23
CA ALA A 9 18.87 -0.25 -15.86
C ALA A 9 18.00 -0.91 -16.94
N ALA A 10 18.23 -0.58 -18.22
CA ALA A 10 17.49 -1.18 -19.33
C ALA A 10 17.73 -2.69 -19.45
N LEU A 11 18.98 -3.14 -19.30
CA LEU A 11 19.33 -4.57 -19.26
C LEU A 11 18.68 -5.28 -18.07
N THR A 12 18.70 -4.67 -16.88
CA THR A 12 18.03 -5.22 -15.70
C THR A 12 16.52 -5.36 -15.93
N TRP A 13 15.87 -4.34 -16.50
CA TRP A 13 14.45 -4.42 -16.86
C TRP A 13 14.17 -5.52 -17.89
N LEU A 14 15.00 -5.63 -18.93
CA LEU A 14 14.86 -6.66 -19.96
C LEU A 14 15.02 -8.07 -19.38
N VAL A 15 16.06 -8.29 -18.57
CA VAL A 15 16.28 -9.57 -17.88
C VAL A 15 15.13 -9.87 -16.93
N SER A 16 14.66 -8.89 -16.16
CA SER A 16 13.53 -9.06 -15.24
C SER A 16 12.24 -9.41 -15.98
N ALA A 17 11.97 -8.78 -17.14
CA ALA A 17 10.82 -9.07 -17.97
C ALA A 17 10.90 -10.47 -18.60
N LEU A 18 12.07 -10.89 -19.09
CA LEU A 18 12.28 -12.24 -19.59
C LEU A 18 12.11 -13.29 -18.50
N LEU A 19 12.65 -13.03 -17.31
CA LEU A 19 12.53 -13.93 -16.17
C LEU A 19 11.08 -14.02 -15.70
N ALA A 20 10.36 -12.90 -15.63
CA ALA A 20 8.94 -12.87 -15.33
C ALA A 20 8.16 -13.68 -16.37
N GLY A 21 8.37 -13.42 -17.66
CA GLY A 21 7.75 -14.19 -18.74
C GLY A 21 8.05 -15.69 -18.66
N TYR A 22 9.28 -16.06 -18.32
CA TYR A 22 9.65 -17.45 -18.08
C TYR A 22 8.88 -18.06 -16.91
N ILE A 23 8.81 -17.38 -15.77
CA ILE A 23 8.02 -17.83 -14.61
C ILE A 23 6.54 -17.98 -14.98
N PHE A 24 5.96 -16.97 -15.64
CA PHE A 24 4.57 -17.01 -16.08
C PHE A 24 4.29 -18.16 -17.06
N SER A 25 5.23 -18.48 -17.95
CA SER A 25 5.10 -19.61 -18.88
C SER A 25 5.09 -20.98 -18.19
N ARG A 26 5.60 -21.04 -16.95
CA ARG A 26 5.66 -22.26 -16.13
C ARG A 26 4.54 -22.34 -15.09
N LEU A 27 3.70 -21.31 -14.97
CA LEU A 27 2.59 -21.33 -14.01
C LEU A 27 1.51 -22.30 -14.47
N PRO A 28 1.16 -23.32 -13.65
CA PRO A 28 0.03 -24.17 -13.93
C PRO A 28 -1.26 -23.40 -13.62
N LEU A 29 -1.78 -22.67 -14.62
CA LEU A 29 -2.98 -21.84 -14.46
C LEU A 29 -4.21 -22.65 -13.99
N ALA A 30 -4.31 -23.91 -14.40
CA ALA A 30 -5.36 -24.82 -13.95
C ALA A 30 -5.25 -25.12 -12.44
N ASP A 31 -4.05 -25.45 -11.97
CA ASP A 31 -3.80 -25.74 -10.55
C ASP A 31 -3.97 -24.50 -9.66
N PHE A 32 -3.69 -23.32 -10.22
CA PHE A 32 -3.92 -22.05 -9.53
C PHE A 32 -5.41 -21.79 -9.30
N LEU A 33 -6.24 -22.03 -10.31
CA LEU A 33 -7.70 -21.85 -10.19
C LEU A 33 -8.31 -22.88 -9.23
N THR A 34 -7.84 -24.12 -9.26
CA THR A 34 -8.30 -25.14 -8.31
C THR A 34 -7.86 -24.81 -6.89
N ALA A 35 -6.64 -24.31 -6.69
CA ALA A 35 -6.18 -23.83 -5.38
C ALA A 35 -7.08 -22.71 -4.83
N ILE A 36 -7.41 -21.70 -5.65
CA ILE A 36 -8.34 -20.62 -5.26
C ILE A 36 -9.72 -21.18 -4.92
N ALA A 37 -10.25 -22.10 -5.74
CA ALA A 37 -11.55 -22.71 -5.50
C ALA A 37 -11.59 -23.59 -4.24
N SER A 38 -10.43 -24.13 -3.82
CA SER A 38 -10.30 -24.95 -2.63
C SER A 38 -10.15 -24.17 -1.32
N LEU A 39 -9.97 -22.84 -1.40
CA LEU A 39 -9.84 -21.98 -0.23
C LEU A 39 -11.09 -22.08 0.64
N GLN A 40 -10.89 -22.44 1.90
CA GLN A 40 -11.98 -22.50 2.86
C GLN A 40 -12.27 -21.11 3.41
N LEU A 41 -13.48 -20.93 3.95
CA LEU A 41 -13.84 -19.67 4.60
C LEU A 41 -12.86 -19.32 5.74
N THR A 42 -12.30 -20.32 6.42
CA THR A 42 -11.28 -20.15 7.46
C THR A 42 -10.00 -19.51 6.94
N ASP A 43 -9.55 -19.86 5.72
CA ASP A 43 -8.35 -19.27 5.13
C ASP A 43 -8.56 -17.78 4.88
N TRP A 44 -9.74 -17.41 4.38
CA TRP A 44 -10.14 -16.02 4.19
C TRP A 44 -10.22 -15.25 5.51
N THR A 45 -10.82 -15.84 6.56
CA THR A 45 -10.94 -15.13 7.85
C THR A 45 -9.60 -14.94 8.53
N VAL A 46 -8.70 -15.94 8.48
CA VAL A 46 -7.34 -15.81 9.01
C VAL A 46 -6.55 -14.76 8.23
N TRP A 47 -6.64 -14.78 6.89
CA TRP A 47 -5.93 -13.81 6.05
C TRP A 47 -6.44 -12.39 6.25
N ILE A 48 -7.76 -12.17 6.25
CA ILE A 48 -8.38 -10.86 6.51
C ILE A 48 -8.03 -10.42 7.93
N GLY A 49 -8.17 -11.30 8.93
CA GLY A 49 -7.89 -10.99 10.32
C GLY A 49 -6.45 -10.53 10.53
N LEU A 50 -5.48 -11.23 9.94
CA LEU A 50 -4.08 -10.84 10.00
C LEU A 50 -3.84 -9.46 9.37
N ASN A 51 -4.42 -9.20 8.21
CA ASN A 51 -4.31 -7.89 7.55
C ASN A 51 -4.93 -6.78 8.40
N VAL A 52 -6.11 -7.00 8.97
CA VAL A 52 -6.76 -6.03 9.87
C VAL A 52 -5.88 -5.74 11.09
N ILE A 53 -5.26 -6.76 11.69
CA ILE A 53 -4.32 -6.58 12.82
C ILE A 53 -3.14 -5.70 12.39
N VAL A 54 -2.52 -5.98 11.24
CA VAL A 54 -1.41 -5.18 10.71
C VAL A 54 -1.85 -3.73 10.48
N LEU A 55 -3.01 -3.50 9.85
CA LEU A 55 -3.55 -2.16 9.60
C LEU A 55 -3.78 -1.39 10.90
N VAL A 56 -4.35 -2.04 11.92
CA VAL A 56 -4.59 -1.45 13.25
C VAL A 56 -3.27 -1.12 13.94
N LEU A 57 -2.26 -1.99 13.87
CA LEU A 57 -0.95 -1.73 14.47
C LEU A 57 -0.26 -0.52 13.80
N LEU A 58 -0.27 -0.45 12.47
CA LEU A 58 0.29 0.69 11.74
C LEU A 58 -0.45 2.00 12.05
N ALA A 59 -1.79 1.98 12.16
CA ALA A 59 -2.55 3.16 12.52
C ALA A 59 -2.34 3.57 13.99
N THR A 60 -2.12 2.61 14.89
CA THR A 60 -1.86 2.89 16.32
C THR A 60 -0.57 3.68 16.49
N ARG A 61 0.47 3.34 15.72
CA ARG A 61 1.72 4.11 15.69
C ARG A 61 1.48 5.60 15.41
N TRP A 62 0.61 5.90 14.44
CA TRP A 62 0.26 7.29 14.11
C TRP A 62 -0.62 7.93 15.17
N ARG A 63 -1.53 7.17 15.77
CA ARG A 63 -2.38 7.65 16.87
C ARG A 63 -1.56 8.11 18.07
N ILE A 64 -0.47 7.42 18.40
CA ILE A 64 0.44 7.82 19.48
C ILE A 64 1.07 9.18 19.17
N LEU A 65 1.49 9.41 17.92
CA LEU A 65 2.08 10.68 17.50
C LEU A 65 1.05 11.82 17.51
N THR A 66 -0.14 11.59 16.96
CA THR A 66 -1.18 12.63 16.92
C THR A 66 -1.68 12.97 18.31
N HIS A 67 -1.76 11.99 19.21
CA HIS A 67 -2.10 12.22 20.62
C HIS A 67 -1.01 13.00 21.35
N ALA A 68 0.27 12.75 21.06
CA ALA A 68 1.38 13.55 21.62
C ALA A 68 1.37 15.01 21.13
N LEU A 69 0.77 15.25 19.96
CA LEU A 69 0.61 16.59 19.36
C LEU A 69 -0.75 17.25 19.71
N ASP A 70 -1.54 16.64 20.60
CA ASP A 70 -2.89 17.09 20.97
C ASP A 70 -3.85 17.28 19.76
N LEU A 71 -3.61 16.51 18.71
CA LEU A 71 -4.47 16.47 17.53
C LEU A 71 -5.61 15.49 17.83
N GLY A 72 -6.82 16.01 18.07
CA GLY A 72 -8.04 15.27 18.43
C GLY A 72 -8.59 14.30 17.36
N ILE A 73 -7.71 13.54 16.73
CA ILE A 73 -8.00 12.59 15.64
C ILE A 73 -8.23 11.21 16.24
N SER A 74 -9.37 10.62 15.89
CA SER A 74 -9.73 9.27 16.31
C SER A 74 -9.01 8.19 15.49
N MET A 75 -8.93 6.98 16.06
CA MET A 75 -8.31 5.82 15.40
C MET A 75 -8.93 5.49 14.04
N LEU A 76 -10.25 5.58 13.92
CA LEU A 76 -10.97 5.30 12.66
C LEU A 76 -10.65 6.33 11.57
N GLN A 77 -10.45 7.59 11.95
CA GLN A 77 -10.06 8.65 11.02
C GLN A 77 -8.65 8.41 10.49
N ILE A 78 -7.71 8.03 11.36
CA ILE A 78 -6.34 7.67 10.96
C ILE A 78 -6.36 6.46 10.03
N LEU A 79 -7.10 5.40 10.38
CA LEU A 79 -7.25 4.23 9.51
C LEU A 79 -7.81 4.62 8.14
N GLY A 80 -8.88 5.40 8.09
CA GLY A 80 -9.50 5.86 6.85
C GLY A 80 -8.53 6.66 5.97
N VAL A 81 -7.83 7.63 6.56
CA VAL A 81 -6.80 8.44 5.87
C VAL A 81 -5.71 7.56 5.27
N ARG A 82 -5.22 6.59 6.04
CA ARG A 82 -4.17 5.67 5.61
C ARG A 82 -4.63 4.73 4.51
N GLN A 83 -5.85 4.18 4.58
CA GLN A 83 -6.39 3.30 3.53
C GLN A 83 -6.63 4.07 2.23
N ALA A 84 -7.19 5.28 2.30
CA ALA A 84 -7.40 6.10 1.12
C ALA A 84 -6.07 6.53 0.49
N GLY A 85 -5.08 6.91 1.30
CA GLY A 85 -3.73 7.18 0.84
C GLY A 85 -3.10 5.97 0.16
N ALA A 86 -3.12 4.80 0.81
CA ALA A 86 -2.58 3.57 0.24
C ALA A 86 -3.25 3.22 -1.09
N LEU A 87 -4.58 3.36 -1.18
CA LEU A 87 -5.34 3.12 -2.41
C LEU A 87 -4.89 4.05 -3.54
N ILE A 88 -4.77 5.36 -3.28
CA ILE A 88 -4.31 6.31 -4.30
C ILE A 88 -2.88 5.97 -4.72
N SER A 89 -1.96 5.77 -3.78
CA SER A 89 -0.59 5.36 -4.09
C SER A 89 -0.50 4.10 -4.95
N PHE A 90 -1.44 3.17 -4.81
CA PHE A 90 -1.48 1.94 -5.60
C PHE A 90 -1.97 2.18 -7.03
N VAL A 91 -2.94 3.08 -7.21
CA VAL A 91 -3.57 3.35 -8.51
C VAL A 91 -2.78 4.38 -9.33
N THR A 92 -2.12 5.34 -8.68
CA THR A 92 -1.44 6.45 -9.35
C THR A 92 0.05 6.18 -9.53
N PRO A 93 0.61 6.33 -10.75
CA PRO A 93 2.05 6.25 -10.94
C PRO A 93 2.73 7.53 -10.44
N GLY A 94 3.67 7.36 -9.52
CA GLY A 94 4.65 8.37 -9.13
C GLY A 94 4.31 9.15 -7.86
N PRO A 95 5.35 9.67 -7.17
CA PRO A 95 5.22 10.31 -5.85
C PRO A 95 4.42 11.62 -5.88
N GLN A 96 4.36 12.32 -7.02
CA GLN A 96 3.66 13.61 -7.14
C GLN A 96 2.13 13.47 -7.13
N PHE A 97 1.58 12.30 -7.48
CA PHE A 97 0.15 12.00 -7.45
C PHE A 97 -0.21 10.91 -6.45
N GLY A 98 0.73 10.56 -5.56
CA GLY A 98 0.56 9.47 -4.61
C GLY A 98 -0.47 9.74 -3.52
N GLY A 99 -0.55 8.80 -2.58
CA GLY A 99 -1.44 8.86 -1.43
C GLY A 99 -1.10 9.89 -0.38
N GLU A 100 0.11 10.43 -0.37
CA GLU A 100 0.57 11.37 0.67
C GLU A 100 -0.12 12.74 0.54
N PRO A 101 -0.19 13.37 -0.66
CA PRO A 101 -1.00 14.57 -0.86
C PRO A 101 -2.46 14.42 -0.41
N LEU A 102 -3.09 13.27 -0.71
CA LEU A 102 -4.46 13.01 -0.27
C LEU A 102 -4.56 12.99 1.26
N GLN A 103 -3.63 12.30 1.92
CA GLN A 103 -3.63 12.17 3.38
C GLN A 103 -3.57 13.56 4.04
N VAL A 104 -2.67 14.43 3.60
CA VAL A 104 -2.52 15.80 4.10
C VAL A 104 -3.79 16.61 3.85
N VAL A 105 -4.35 16.56 2.64
CA VAL A 105 -5.58 17.31 2.29
C VAL A 105 -6.77 16.85 3.12
N TRP A 106 -6.91 15.56 3.41
CA TRP A 106 -7.98 15.05 4.26
C TRP A 106 -7.79 15.44 5.72
N LEU A 107 -6.58 15.37 6.26
CA LEU A 107 -6.28 15.84 7.61
C LEU A 107 -6.59 17.33 7.75
N TRP A 108 -6.16 18.15 6.80
CA TRP A 108 -6.37 19.59 6.81
C TRP A 108 -7.84 19.99 6.59
N ARG A 109 -8.47 19.52 5.50
CA ARG A 109 -9.84 19.96 5.13
C ARG A 109 -10.94 19.23 5.87
N ARG A 110 -10.82 17.91 6.05
CA ARG A 110 -11.90 17.09 6.61
C ARG A 110 -11.82 16.98 8.12
N TYR A 111 -10.61 16.82 8.67
CA TYR A 111 -10.40 16.70 10.12
C TYR A 111 -9.88 17.97 10.79
N ARG A 112 -9.73 19.07 10.03
CA ARG A 112 -9.36 20.41 10.53
C ARG A 112 -8.06 20.43 11.32
N VAL A 113 -7.14 19.52 11.00
CA VAL A 113 -5.79 19.50 11.56
C VAL A 113 -5.05 20.74 11.06
N PRO A 114 -4.33 21.50 11.92
CA PRO A 114 -3.55 22.64 11.48
C PRO A 114 -2.54 22.23 10.39
N GLY A 115 -2.47 23.00 9.30
CA GLY A 115 -1.62 22.69 8.14
C GLY A 115 -0.14 22.40 8.47
N PRO A 116 0.52 23.10 9.41
CA PRO A 116 1.88 22.78 9.82
C PRO A 116 2.06 21.41 10.49
N THR A 117 0.97 20.78 10.92
CA THR A 117 0.93 19.51 11.67
C THR A 117 0.16 18.40 10.94
N ALA A 118 -0.33 18.68 9.73
CA ALA A 118 -1.07 17.76 8.86
C ALA A 118 -0.13 17.05 7.87
#